data_AF-A0A3D1E0Y6-F1
#
_entry.id   AF-A0A3D1E0Y6-F1
#
_cell.length_a   1.000
_cell.length_b   1.000
_cell.length_c   1.000
_cell.angle_alpha   90.00
_cell.angle_beta   90.00
_cell.angle_gamma   90.00
#
_symmetry.space_group_name_H-M   'P 1'
#
loop_
_entity.id
_entity.type
_entity.pdbx_description
1 polymer ?
#
loop_
_entity_poly.entity_id
_entity_poly.type
_entity_poly.pdbx_seq_one_letter_code
_entity_poly.pdbx_strand_id
1 'polypeptide(L)' 'MVDLAPLDEEITLQQLDEDPYPIYQRLRRDAPVLRVKATGRTLLTKAEDTKYVKDNPALFSSNDPNT' A
#
# COMPACT_ATOMS: atom_id res chain seq x y z
N MET A 1 21.11 -4.77 6.22
CA MET A 1 20.29 -4.54 5.02
C MET A 1 18.88 -4.32 5.51
N VAL A 2 18.23 -3.21 5.17
CA VAL A 2 16.85 -2.95 5.63
C VAL A 2 15.95 -3.91 4.87
N ASP A 3 15.21 -4.74 5.60
CA ASP A 3 14.25 -5.66 4.99
C ASP A 3 13.00 -4.85 4.61
N LEU A 4 12.74 -4.77 3.31
CA LEU A 4 11.62 -4.00 2.78
C LEU A 4 10.36 -4.88 2.77
N ALA A 5 9.19 -4.24 2.78
CA ALA A 5 7.93 -4.95 2.57
C ALA A 5 7.98 -5.73 1.22
N PRO A 6 7.29 -6.89 1.12
CA PRO A 6 7.28 -7.70 -0.09
C PRO A 6 6.89 -6.89 -1.34
N LEU A 7 7.48 -7.22 -2.48
CA LEU A 7 7.13 -6.63 -3.77
C LEU A 7 6.16 -7.54 -4.53
N ASP A 8 5.00 -7.01 -4.90
CA ASP A 8 4.05 -7.62 -5.82
C ASP A 8 4.24 -7.01 -7.22
N GLU A 9 4.47 -7.88 -8.20
CA GLU A 9 4.65 -7.52 -9.61
C GLU A 9 3.46 -7.89 -10.49
N GLU A 10 2.42 -8.51 -9.91
CA GLU A 10 1.28 -9.07 -10.64
C GLU A 10 0.06 -8.14 -10.61
N ILE A 11 -0.14 -7.39 -9.52
CA ILE A 11 -1.23 -6.41 -9.41
C ILE A 11 -1.03 -5.30 -10.44
N THR A 12 -2.02 -5.12 -11.32
CA THR A 12 -2.01 -4.07 -12.36
C THR A 12 -2.86 -2.86 -11.96
N LEU A 13 -2.60 -1.71 -12.60
CA LEU A 13 -3.44 -0.51 -12.40
C LEU A 13 -4.89 -0.73 -12.86
N GLN A 14 -5.11 -1.50 -13.93
CA GLN A 14 -6.45 -1.81 -14.43
C GLN A 14 -7.25 -2.62 -13.41
N GLN A 15 -6.65 -3.63 -12.78
CA GLN A 15 -7.32 -4.41 -11.73
C GLN A 15 -7.70 -3.55 -10.52
N LEU A 16 -6.85 -2.58 -10.17
CA LEU A 16 -7.12 -1.64 -9.08
C LEU A 16 -8.22 -0.63 -9.41
N ASP A 17 -8.42 -0.32 -10.69
CA ASP A 17 -9.47 0.59 -11.17
C ASP A 17 -10.83 -0.14 -11.30
N GLU A 18 -10.84 -1.35 -11.86
CA GLU A 18 -12.06 -2.09 -12.18
C GLU A 18 -12.71 -2.78 -10.96
N ASP A 19 -11.96 -3.58 -10.21
CA ASP A 19 -12.45 -4.27 -9.01
C ASP A 19 -11.33 -4.51 -7.99
N PRO A 20 -10.96 -3.49 -7.21
CA PRO A 20 -9.86 -3.60 -6.25
C PRO A 20 -10.21 -4.40 -4.99
N TYR A 21 -11.50 -4.63 -4.70
CA TYR A 21 -11.92 -5.17 -3.40
C TYR A 21 -11.46 -6.60 -3.14
N PRO A 22 -11.51 -7.54 -4.11
CA PRO A 22 -10.94 -8.87 -3.94
C PRO A 22 -9.44 -8.83 -3.63
N ILE A 23 -8.69 -7.94 -4.29
CA ILE A 23 -7.26 -7.74 -4.06
C ILE A 23 -7.05 -7.25 -2.63
N TYR A 24 -7.74 -6.18 -2.21
CA TYR A 24 -7.61 -5.66 -0.85
C TYR A 24 -8.05 -6.66 0.22
N GLN A 25 -9.04 -7.52 -0.04
CA GLN A 25 -9.44 -8.58 0.87
C GLN A 25 -8.31 -9.60 1.08
N ARG A 26 -7.66 -10.07 -0.01
CA ARG A 26 -6.50 -10.95 0.07
C ARG A 26 -5.36 -10.28 0.84
N LEU A 27 -5.02 -9.04 0.48
CA LEU A 27 -3.90 -8.31 1.08
C LEU A 27 -4.10 -8.05 2.57
N ARG A 28 -5.30 -7.68 3.02
CA ARG A 28 -5.60 -7.50 4.45
C ARG A 28 -5.30 -8.74 5.29
N ARG A 29 -5.50 -9.93 4.71
CA ARG A 29 -5.28 -11.22 5.37
C ARG A 29 -3.82 -11.64 5.33
N ASP A 30 -3.18 -11.54 4.16
CA ASP A 30 -1.91 -12.22 3.90
C ASP A 30 -0.69 -11.28 3.89
N ALA A 31 -0.86 -10.04 3.42
CA ALA A 31 0.22 -9.07 3.23
C ALA A 31 -0.31 -7.63 3.41
N PRO A 32 -0.63 -7.21 4.65
CA PRO A 32 -1.33 -5.95 4.90
C PRO A 32 -0.50 -4.70 4.54
N VAL A 33 0.82 -4.85 4.51
CA VAL A 33 1.82 -3.88 4.05
C VAL A 33 2.64 -4.52 2.94
N LEU A 34 2.55 -4.00 1.72
CA LEU A 34 3.30 -4.49 0.56
C LEU A 34 3.61 -3.37 -0.41
N ARG A 35 4.64 -3.57 -1.23
CA ARG A 35 4.97 -2.73 -2.37
C ARG A 35 4.28 -3.27 -3.61
N VAL A 36 3.65 -2.41 -4.40
CA VAL A 36 3.05 -2.80 -5.69
C VAL A 36 3.82 -2.12 -6.81
N LYS A 37 4.43 -2.92 -7.70
CA LYS A 37 5.28 -2.42 -8.77
C LYS A 37 4.54 -1.44 -9.69
N ALA A 38 3.30 -1.78 -10.07
CA ALA A 38 2.50 -0.98 -10.98
C ALA A 38 2.13 0.41 -10.44
N THR A 39 2.00 0.56 -9.12
CA THR A 39 1.71 1.87 -8.48
C THR A 39 2.97 2.65 -8.16
N GLY A 40 4.12 1.97 -8.04
CA GLY A 40 5.35 2.56 -7.51
C GLY A 40 5.24 2.93 -6.02
N ARG A 41 4.23 2.42 -5.30
CA ARG A 41 3.92 2.77 -3.90
C ARG A 41 3.89 1.54 -2.99
N THR A 42 4.00 1.80 -1.69
CA THR A 42 3.64 0.85 -0.63
C THR A 42 2.17 1.03 -0.29
N LEU A 43 1.39 -0.03 -0.34
CA LEU A 43 -0.02 -0.02 0.04
C LEU A 43 -0.18 -0.51 1.48
N LEU A 44 -1.11 0.14 2.18
CA LEU A 44 -1.59 -0.25 3.51
C LEU A 44 -3.06 -0.61 3.39
N THR A 45 -3.44 -1.82 3.80
CA THR A 45 -4.80 -2.32 3.56
C THR A 45 -5.63 -2.48 4.83
N LYS A 46 -5.01 -2.40 6.01
CA LYS A 46 -5.72 -2.42 7.29
C LYS A 46 -6.08 -1.01 7.79
N ALA A 47 -7.22 -0.92 8.46
CA ALA A 47 -7.69 0.32 9.06
C ALA A 47 -6.74 0.85 10.16
N GLU A 48 -6.16 -0.05 10.97
CA GLU A 48 -5.21 0.33 12.03
C GLU A 48 -3.94 0.97 11.46
N ASP A 49 -3.34 0.38 10.43
CA ASP A 49 -2.12 0.88 9.78
C ASP A 49 -2.36 2.22 9.07
N THR A 50 -3.48 2.31 8.34
CA THR A 50 -3.85 3.56 7.66
C THR A 50 -4.14 4.68 8.64
N LYS A 51 -4.80 4.38 9.77
CA LYS A 51 -5.01 5.35 10.85
C LYS A 51 -3.68 5.79 11.46
N TYR A 52 -2.80 4.85 11.80
CA TYR A 52 -1.50 5.16 12.36
C TYR A 52 -0.69 6.09 11.46
N VAL A 53 -0.61 5.80 10.16
CA VAL A 53 0.11 6.67 9.21
C VAL A 53 -0.48 8.08 9.17
N LYS A 54 -1.82 8.19 9.11
CA LYS A 54 -2.51 9.48 9.05
C LYS A 54 -2.38 10.30 10.34
N ASP A 55 -2.37 9.63 11.49
CA ASP A 55 -2.25 10.29 12.80
C ASP A 55 -0.80 10.72 13.13
N ASN A 56 0.19 10.28 12.35
CA ASN A 56 1.61 10.55 12.60
C ASN A 56 2.29 11.33 11.45
N PRO A 57 1.84 12.58 11.14
CA PRO A 57 2.36 13.35 10.00
C PRO A 57 3.83 13.76 10.12
N ALA A 58 4.37 13.80 11.34
CA ALA A 58 5.81 14.03 11.56
C ALA A 58 6.67 12.84 11.09
N LEU A 59 6.11 11.62 11.08
CA LEU A 59 6.75 10.41 10.55
C LEU A 59 6.38 10.18 9.08
N PHE A 60 5.12 10.48 8.71
CA PHE A 60 4.57 10.27 7.38
C PHE A 60 4.02 11.59 6.82
N SER A 61 4.92 12.41 6.28
CA SER A 61 4.56 13.70 5.71
C SER A 61 3.62 13.55 4.51
N SER A 62 2.68 14.49 4.36
CA SER A 62 1.88 14.64 3.14
C SER A 62 2.58 15.42 2.03
N ASN A 63 3.78 15.95 2.28
CA ASN A 63 4.59 16.61 1.26
C ASN A 63 5.26 15.57 0.36
N ASP A 64 4.61 15.23 -0.75
CA ASP A 64 5.17 14.39 -1.81
C ASP A 64 5.53 15.25 -3.01
N PRO A 65 6.82 15.62 -3.21
CA PRO A 65 7.23 16.49 -4.32
C PRO A 65 7.13 15.82 -5.70
N ASN A 66 6.84 14.51 -5.77
CA ASN A 66 6.75 13.75 -7.01
C ASN A 66 5.30 13.49 -7.44
N THR A 67 4.32 14.18 -6.84
CA THR A 67 2.89 14.13 -7.19
C THR A 67 2.33 15.54 -7.25
#